data_AF-A0A7C6IFI3-F1
#
_entry.id   AF-A0A7C6IFI3-F1
#
_cell.length_a   1.000
_cell.length_b   1.000
_cell.length_c   1.000
_cell.angle_alpha   90.00
_cell.angle_beta   90.00
_cell.angle_gamma   90.00
#
_symmetry.space_group_name_H-M   'P 1'
#
loop_
_entity.id
_entity.type
_entity.pdbx_description
1 polymer ?
#
loop_
_entity_poly.entity_id
_entity_poly.type
_entity_poly.pdbx_seq_one_letter_code
_entity_poly.pdbx_strand_id
1 'polypeptide(L)'
;MNAKTRKSSRAPGIILGVLVIVALLLVAAEIGVRMYIGKEIAAGFREHEESRGAVVHEDPEVSFGATPVLLAALTKNVPSMDMKIPETLDIQDPTGDNGRPTVVGTPRSDVTLTDVDITDQRDPVAGHVEVHTHIPVDLMLAEANISAADATAGGGMLGDLAQQARRLTKLTPHPDRGVLTAEFSGGLLTADIRPVVRDGGITAEVEGGSLLGLPTDDLIRMIGEAAVSGPAHQIGAGITVHDVTVTDQGTTAHLSGDNVRLSTLSELR
;
A
#
# COMPACT_ATOMS: atom_id res chain seq x y z
N MET A 1 -21.04 -48.81 65.54
CA MET A 1 -20.02 -48.20 64.66
C MET A 1 -20.76 -47.33 63.66
N ASN A 2 -20.60 -46.01 63.75
CA ASN A 2 -21.35 -45.05 62.93
C ASN A 2 -20.71 -44.88 61.55
N ALA A 3 -21.48 -45.16 60.49
CA ALA A 3 -21.09 -44.84 59.12
C ALA A 3 -21.33 -43.35 58.85
N LYS A 4 -20.24 -42.58 58.73
CA LYS A 4 -20.30 -41.20 58.22
C LYS A 4 -20.50 -41.26 56.70
N THR A 5 -21.70 -40.92 56.25
CA THR A 5 -21.98 -40.67 54.83
C THR A 5 -21.28 -39.38 54.40
N ARG A 6 -20.23 -39.49 53.57
CA ARG A 6 -19.63 -38.32 52.90
C ARG A 6 -20.59 -37.84 51.82
N LYS A 7 -21.28 -36.74 52.09
CA LYS A 7 -22.08 -36.00 51.12
C LYS A 7 -21.12 -35.38 50.09
N SER A 8 -20.88 -36.05 48.96
CA SER A 8 -20.08 -35.48 47.87
C SER A 8 -20.80 -34.24 47.33
N SER A 9 -20.22 -33.06 47.49
CA SER A 9 -20.81 -31.82 47.00
C SER A 9 -20.83 -31.85 45.47
N ARG A 10 -22.01 -31.66 44.87
CA ARG A 10 -22.19 -31.51 43.40
C ARG A 10 -21.66 -30.16 42.87
N ALA A 11 -21.23 -29.27 43.76
CA ALA A 11 -20.77 -27.92 43.47
C ALA A 11 -19.58 -27.85 42.48
N PRO A 12 -18.54 -28.72 42.56
CA PRO A 12 -17.43 -28.65 41.61
C PRO A 12 -17.85 -28.97 40.17
N GLY A 13 -18.76 -29.93 39.98
CA GLY A 13 -19.28 -30.29 38.66
C GLY A 13 -20.18 -29.21 38.05
N ILE A 14 -20.95 -28.50 38.88
CA ILE A 14 -21.78 -27.37 38.44
C ILE A 14 -20.88 -26.18 38.05
N ILE A 15 -19.88 -25.85 38.86
CA ILE A 15 -18.91 -24.77 38.55
C ILE A 15 -18.19 -25.07 37.24
N LEU A 16 -17.72 -26.30 37.05
CA LEU A 16 -17.07 -26.71 35.80
C LEU A 16 -18.03 -26.60 34.61
N GLY A 17 -19.29 -27.04 34.77
CA GLY A 17 -20.31 -26.90 33.72
C GLY A 17 -20.57 -25.45 33.33
N VAL A 18 -20.67 -24.55 34.33
CA VAL A 18 -20.84 -23.11 34.08
C VAL A 18 -19.61 -22.53 33.38
N LEU A 19 -18.39 -22.87 33.80
CA LEU A 19 -17.16 -22.40 33.18
C LEU A 19 -17.07 -22.81 31.70
N VAL A 20 -17.44 -24.05 31.38
CA VAL A 20 -17.47 -24.54 29.99
C VAL A 20 -18.49 -23.76 29.16
N ILE A 21 -19.69 -23.51 29.70
CA ILE A 21 -20.71 -22.71 29.00
C ILE A 21 -20.22 -21.28 28.76
N VAL A 22 -19.61 -20.64 29.76
CA VAL A 22 -19.05 -19.29 29.63
C VAL A 22 -17.93 -19.26 28.59
N ALA A 23 -17.03 -20.25 28.59
CA ALA A 23 -15.95 -20.34 27.61
C ALA A 23 -16.51 -20.46 26.17
N LEU A 24 -17.54 -21.29 25.95
CA LEU A 24 -18.19 -21.41 24.65
C LEU A 24 -18.86 -20.11 24.21
N LEU A 25 -19.49 -19.37 25.13
CA LEU A 25 -20.08 -18.07 24.84
C LEU A 25 -19.01 -17.03 24.46
N LEU A 26 -17.86 -17.02 25.14
CA LEU A 26 -16.75 -16.13 24.80
C LEU A 26 -16.19 -16.43 23.40
N VAL A 27 -16.08 -17.69 23.03
CA VAL A 27 -15.65 -18.08 21.67
C VAL A 27 -16.66 -17.61 20.62
N ALA A 28 -17.96 -17.80 20.85
CA ALA A 28 -18.99 -17.32 19.93
C ALA A 28 -19.00 -15.78 19.80
N ALA A 29 -18.84 -15.08 20.92
CA ALA A 29 -18.75 -13.62 20.96
C ALA A 29 -17.51 -13.11 20.21
N GLU A 30 -16.35 -13.75 20.39
CA GLU A 30 -15.10 -13.41 19.68
C GLU A 30 -15.26 -13.49 18.17
N ILE A 31 -15.86 -14.59 17.67
CA ILE A 31 -16.14 -14.75 16.24
C ILE A 31 -17.09 -13.64 15.75
N GLY A 32 -18.14 -13.36 16.52
CA GLY A 32 -19.09 -12.28 16.22
C GLY A 32 -18.43 -10.91 16.08
N VAL A 33 -17.53 -10.57 17.01
CA VAL A 33 -16.80 -9.28 17.01
C VAL A 33 -15.83 -9.19 15.84
N ARG A 34 -15.05 -10.24 15.55
CA ARG A 34 -14.14 -10.25 14.38
C ARG A 34 -14.90 -10.03 13.07
N MET A 35 -16.02 -10.74 12.89
CA MET A 35 -16.87 -10.57 11.71
C MET A 35 -17.48 -9.17 11.62
N TYR A 36 -17.88 -8.59 12.75
CA TYR A 36 -18.43 -7.24 12.77
C TYR A 36 -17.39 -6.20 12.36
N ILE A 37 -16.20 -6.22 12.97
CA ILE A 37 -15.12 -5.26 12.65
C ILE A 37 -14.68 -5.41 11.19
N GLY A 38 -14.52 -6.64 10.70
CA GLY A 38 -14.16 -6.88 9.30
C GLY A 38 -15.17 -6.28 8.31
N LYS A 39 -16.46 -6.36 8.62
CA LYS A 39 -17.53 -5.74 7.80
C LYS A 39 -17.50 -4.21 7.84
N GLU A 40 -17.25 -3.62 9.01
CA GLU A 40 -17.15 -2.16 9.13
C GLU A 40 -15.94 -1.62 8.36
N ILE A 41 -14.79 -2.31 8.43
CA ILE A 41 -13.61 -1.95 7.63
C ILE A 41 -13.90 -2.09 6.13
N ALA A 42 -14.54 -3.18 5.71
CA ALA A 42 -14.91 -3.38 4.31
C ALA A 42 -15.91 -2.32 3.81
N ALA A 43 -16.91 -1.96 4.62
CA ALA A 43 -17.86 -0.91 4.30
C ALA A 43 -17.18 0.46 4.19
N GLY A 44 -16.31 0.80 5.14
CA GLY A 44 -15.54 2.05 5.12
C GLY A 44 -14.57 2.14 3.94
N PHE A 45 -13.91 1.04 3.58
CA PHE A 45 -13.09 0.96 2.37
C PHE A 45 -13.93 1.23 1.12
N ARG A 46 -15.06 0.53 0.97
CA ARG A 46 -15.93 0.71 -0.19
C ARG A 46 -16.44 2.14 -0.32
N GLU A 47 -16.94 2.71 0.78
CA GLU A 47 -17.40 4.11 0.81
C GLU A 47 -16.29 5.08 0.43
N HIS A 48 -15.07 4.85 0.93
CA HIS A 48 -13.91 5.68 0.59
C HIS A 48 -13.57 5.60 -0.89
N GLU A 49 -13.46 4.40 -1.46
CA GLU A 49 -13.13 4.19 -2.87
C GLU A 49 -14.21 4.75 -3.81
N GLU A 50 -15.48 4.47 -3.54
CA GLU A 50 -16.60 4.96 -4.33
C GLU A 50 -16.72 6.50 -4.26
N SER A 51 -16.40 7.12 -3.11
CA SER A 51 -16.37 8.58 -2.98
C SER A 51 -15.32 9.26 -3.87
N ARG A 52 -14.25 8.53 -4.23
CA ARG A 52 -13.23 8.98 -5.19
C ARG A 52 -13.57 8.63 -6.64
N GLY A 53 -14.70 7.95 -6.87
CA GLY A 53 -15.17 7.51 -8.18
C GLY A 53 -14.65 6.14 -8.62
N ALA A 54 -13.99 5.38 -7.73
CA ALA A 54 -13.51 4.04 -8.06
C ALA A 54 -14.67 3.03 -8.07
N VAL A 55 -14.53 1.98 -8.87
CA VAL A 55 -15.48 0.85 -8.87
C VAL A 55 -14.90 -0.26 -8.01
N VAL A 56 -15.61 -0.61 -6.94
CA VAL A 56 -15.19 -1.67 -6.02
C VAL A 56 -15.84 -2.99 -6.42
N HIS A 57 -15.04 -3.93 -6.90
CA HIS A 57 -15.51 -5.26 -7.29
C HIS A 57 -15.44 -6.28 -6.16
N GLU A 58 -14.51 -6.10 -5.22
CA GLU A 58 -14.24 -7.01 -4.12
C GLU A 58 -14.03 -6.23 -2.81
N ASP A 59 -14.44 -6.82 -1.69
CA ASP A 59 -14.23 -6.24 -0.37
C ASP A 59 -12.85 -6.65 0.18
N PRO A 60 -12.22 -5.83 1.03
CA PRO A 60 -10.97 -6.18 1.66
C PRO A 60 -11.14 -7.36 2.62
N GLU A 61 -10.16 -8.26 2.63
CA GLU A 61 -10.11 -9.35 3.61
C GLU A 61 -9.46 -8.84 4.89
N VAL A 62 -10.14 -8.95 6.02
CA VAL A 62 -9.58 -8.58 7.34
C VAL A 62 -9.45 -9.82 8.20
N SER A 63 -8.27 -10.01 8.79
CA SER A 63 -8.01 -11.08 9.75
C SER A 63 -7.27 -10.57 10.98
N PHE A 64 -7.37 -11.31 12.08
CA PHE A 64 -6.82 -10.94 13.37
C PHE A 64 -5.92 -12.06 13.87
N GLY A 65 -4.87 -11.70 14.61
CA GLY A 65 -3.96 -12.66 15.22
C GLY A 65 -4.62 -13.64 16.20
N ALA A 66 -3.79 -14.49 16.82
CA ALA A 66 -4.23 -15.52 17.75
C ALA A 66 -4.86 -14.96 19.04
N THR A 67 -4.57 -13.70 19.38
CA THR A 67 -5.10 -13.04 20.59
C THR A 67 -6.58 -12.68 20.40
N PRO A 68 -7.46 -12.95 21.38
CA PRO A 68 -8.86 -12.57 21.31
C PRO A 68 -9.05 -11.04 21.20
N VAL A 69 -9.81 -10.59 20.21
CA VAL A 69 -10.19 -9.19 19.98
C VAL A 69 -11.11 -8.68 21.10
N LEU A 70 -11.88 -9.55 21.75
CA LEU A 70 -12.60 -9.18 22.97
C LEU A 70 -11.68 -8.65 24.07
N LEU A 71 -10.43 -9.13 24.13
CA LEU A 71 -9.43 -8.59 25.06
C LEU A 71 -8.97 -7.19 24.65
N ALA A 72 -8.97 -6.89 23.35
CA ALA A 72 -8.66 -5.55 22.82
C ALA A 72 -9.68 -4.50 23.28
N ALA A 73 -10.96 -4.86 23.40
CA ALA A 73 -11.99 -3.94 23.92
C ALA A 73 -11.70 -3.48 25.37
N LEU A 74 -11.09 -4.36 26.18
CA LEU A 74 -10.68 -4.10 27.56
C LEU A 74 -9.33 -3.38 27.64
N THR A 75 -8.34 -3.86 26.88
CA THR A 75 -6.96 -3.34 26.90
C THR A 75 -6.77 -2.09 26.06
N LYS A 76 -7.75 -1.74 25.21
CA LYS A 76 -7.67 -0.68 24.19
C LYS A 76 -6.54 -0.87 23.18
N ASN A 77 -6.09 -2.11 23.00
CA ASN A 77 -5.02 -2.44 22.07
C ASN A 77 -5.38 -3.69 21.27
N VAL A 78 -5.35 -3.60 19.95
CA VAL A 78 -5.50 -4.74 19.02
C VAL A 78 -4.09 -5.23 18.69
N PRO A 79 -3.68 -6.43 19.14
CA PRO A 79 -2.27 -6.85 19.03
C PRO A 79 -1.78 -7.05 17.60
N SER A 80 -2.62 -7.59 16.72
CA SER A 80 -2.24 -7.87 15.33
C SER A 80 -3.49 -7.96 14.45
N MET A 81 -3.44 -7.27 13.31
CA MET A 81 -4.47 -7.24 12.28
C MET A 81 -3.83 -7.24 10.90
N ASP A 82 -4.29 -8.14 10.03
CA ASP A 82 -3.86 -8.21 8.63
C ASP A 82 -5.03 -7.85 7.73
N MET A 83 -4.78 -7.03 6.72
CA MET A 83 -5.76 -6.57 5.75
C MET A 83 -5.23 -6.81 4.34
N LYS A 84 -5.99 -7.50 3.50
CA LYS A 84 -5.70 -7.59 2.07
C LYS A 84 -6.64 -6.65 1.34
N ILE A 85 -6.06 -5.62 0.76
CA ILE A 85 -6.74 -4.58 0.00
C ILE A 85 -6.72 -5.02 -1.47
N PRO A 86 -7.89 -5.29 -2.08
CA PRO A 86 -7.98 -5.65 -3.48
C PRO A 86 -7.64 -4.45 -4.37
N GLU A 87 -7.34 -4.72 -5.63
CA GLU A 87 -7.13 -3.67 -6.63
C GLU A 87 -8.47 -3.03 -7.03
N THR A 88 -8.53 -1.70 -7.00
CA THR A 88 -9.67 -0.91 -7.47
C THR A 88 -9.26 0.12 -8.54
N LEU A 89 -8.03 0.00 -9.05
CA LEU A 89 -7.46 0.93 -10.02
C LEU A 89 -8.30 0.99 -11.30
N ASP A 90 -8.70 2.20 -11.66
CA ASP A 90 -9.18 2.57 -12.99
C ASP A 90 -8.28 3.67 -13.53
N ILE A 91 -7.55 3.35 -14.60
CA ILE A 91 -6.57 4.23 -15.22
C ILE A 91 -7.00 4.51 -16.65
N GLN A 92 -7.34 5.77 -16.91
CA GLN A 92 -7.75 6.22 -18.24
C GLN A 92 -6.63 7.03 -18.87
N ASP A 93 -6.29 6.65 -20.11
CA ASP A 93 -5.27 7.32 -20.93
C ASP A 93 -3.90 7.43 -20.22
N PRO A 94 -3.27 6.30 -19.80
CA PRO A 94 -2.02 6.31 -19.02
C PRO A 94 -0.85 7.00 -19.74
N THR A 95 -0.88 7.03 -21.06
CA THR A 95 0.11 7.70 -21.92
C THR A 95 -0.17 9.18 -22.14
N GLY A 96 -1.37 9.67 -21.76
CA GLY A 96 -1.81 11.04 -22.01
C GLY A 96 -1.92 11.38 -23.49
N ASP A 97 -2.44 10.47 -24.32
CA ASP A 97 -2.61 10.70 -25.76
C ASP A 97 -3.82 11.59 -26.08
N ASN A 98 -4.83 11.58 -25.21
CA ASN A 98 -6.11 12.27 -25.39
C ASN A 98 -6.39 13.30 -24.28
N GLY A 99 -5.48 13.46 -23.33
CA GLY A 99 -5.59 14.43 -22.24
C GLY A 99 -4.61 14.14 -21.12
N ARG A 100 -4.86 14.74 -19.95
CA ARG A 100 -4.16 14.38 -18.72
C ARG A 100 -4.65 12.98 -18.28
N PRO A 101 -3.75 12.03 -17.97
CA PRO A 101 -4.15 10.74 -17.42
C PRO A 101 -5.05 10.92 -16.20
N THR A 102 -6.04 10.06 -16.06
CA THR A 102 -6.91 10.03 -14.88
C THR A 102 -6.67 8.72 -14.15
N VAL A 103 -6.31 8.81 -12.88
CA VAL A 103 -6.07 7.67 -12.00
C VAL A 103 -7.08 7.73 -10.86
N VAL A 104 -7.85 6.67 -10.72
CA VAL A 104 -8.83 6.50 -9.65
C VAL A 104 -8.64 5.13 -9.00
N GLY A 105 -8.95 5.01 -7.71
CA GLY A 105 -8.81 3.77 -6.96
C GLY A 105 -7.48 3.63 -6.22
N THR A 106 -7.17 2.40 -5.80
CA THR A 106 -5.95 2.04 -5.08
C THR A 106 -5.34 0.75 -5.65
N PRO A 107 -3.99 0.66 -5.67
CA PRO A 107 -3.32 -0.58 -6.03
C PRO A 107 -3.56 -1.67 -4.99
N ARG A 108 -3.49 -2.92 -5.43
CA ARG A 108 -3.51 -4.07 -4.54
C ARG A 108 -2.42 -3.93 -3.47
N SER A 109 -2.80 -4.11 -2.21
CA SER A 109 -1.89 -3.97 -1.08
C SER A 109 -2.20 -4.95 0.05
N ASP A 110 -1.18 -5.55 0.65
CA ASP A 110 -1.28 -6.32 1.88
C ASP A 110 -0.75 -5.46 3.03
N VAL A 111 -1.56 -5.24 4.06
CA VAL A 111 -1.26 -4.35 5.19
C VAL A 111 -1.30 -5.15 6.49
N THR A 112 -0.21 -5.13 7.23
CA THR A 112 -0.11 -5.72 8.57
C THR A 112 0.05 -4.61 9.60
N LEU A 113 -0.80 -4.61 10.61
CA LEU A 113 -0.79 -3.68 11.72
C LEU A 113 -0.54 -4.44 13.02
N THR A 114 0.43 -3.97 13.81
CA THR A 114 0.76 -4.54 15.12
C THR A 114 0.61 -3.49 16.21
N ASP A 115 0.13 -3.91 17.38
CA ASP A 115 -0.08 -3.07 18.56
C ASP A 115 -0.91 -1.81 18.26
N VAL A 116 -2.12 -1.99 17.69
CA VAL A 116 -3.01 -0.87 17.37
C VAL A 116 -3.70 -0.34 18.63
N ASP A 117 -3.29 0.83 19.09
CA ASP A 117 -3.95 1.58 20.16
C ASP A 117 -5.26 2.21 19.64
N ILE A 118 -6.37 1.80 20.23
CA ILE A 118 -7.73 2.24 19.93
C ILE A 118 -8.33 3.09 21.07
N THR A 119 -7.49 3.68 21.92
CA THR A 119 -7.92 4.61 22.97
C THR A 119 -8.60 5.83 22.36
N ASP A 120 -8.06 6.37 21.25
CA ASP A 120 -8.78 7.27 20.35
C ASP A 120 -9.35 6.47 19.18
N GLN A 121 -10.67 6.26 19.18
CA GLN A 121 -11.36 5.49 18.14
C GLN A 121 -11.42 6.23 16.80
N ARG A 122 -11.18 7.54 16.77
CA ARG A 122 -11.25 8.34 15.54
C ARG A 122 -9.92 8.41 14.82
N ASP A 123 -8.83 8.24 15.54
CA ASP A 123 -7.48 8.25 15.00
C ASP A 123 -6.60 7.23 15.73
N PRO A 124 -6.82 5.92 15.48
CA PRO A 124 -6.03 4.88 16.10
C PRO A 124 -4.55 4.99 15.70
N VAL A 125 -3.67 4.49 16.57
CA VAL A 125 -2.22 4.51 16.33
C VAL A 125 -1.71 3.08 16.28
N ALA A 126 -1.14 2.67 15.16
CA ALA A 126 -0.45 1.38 15.07
C ALA A 126 0.98 1.52 15.61
N GLY A 127 1.34 0.68 16.57
CA GLY A 127 2.71 0.58 17.06
C GLY A 127 3.69 0.26 15.93
N HIS A 128 3.29 -0.64 15.02
CA HIS A 128 4.02 -0.94 13.79
C HIS A 128 3.06 -1.17 12.61
N VAL A 129 3.46 -0.70 11.43
CA VAL A 129 2.75 -0.88 10.16
C VAL A 129 3.70 -1.47 9.14
N GLU A 130 3.27 -2.50 8.45
CA GLU A 130 3.94 -3.09 7.29
C GLU A 130 2.97 -3.06 6.10
N VAL A 131 3.44 -2.60 4.94
CA VAL A 131 2.65 -2.51 3.72
C VAL A 131 3.43 -3.11 2.56
N HIS A 132 2.86 -4.10 1.90
CA HIS A 132 3.36 -4.65 0.64
C HIS A 132 2.39 -4.26 -0.46
N THR A 133 2.81 -3.39 -1.38
CA THR A 133 1.94 -2.89 -2.45
C THR A 133 2.48 -3.26 -3.82
N HIS A 134 1.56 -3.60 -4.74
CA HIS A 134 1.89 -3.84 -6.13
C HIS A 134 1.56 -2.61 -6.97
N ILE A 135 2.58 -1.99 -7.56
CA ILE A 135 2.44 -0.80 -8.40
C ILE A 135 2.50 -1.25 -9.86
N PRO A 136 1.36 -1.32 -10.57
CA PRO A 136 1.35 -1.78 -11.95
C PRO A 136 1.97 -0.76 -12.90
N VAL A 137 2.47 -1.24 -14.04
CA VAL A 137 3.10 -0.41 -15.09
C VAL A 137 2.23 0.78 -15.49
N ASP A 138 0.92 0.57 -15.68
CA ASP A 138 0.01 1.62 -16.13
C ASP A 138 -0.14 2.75 -15.10
N LEU A 139 -0.07 2.42 -13.80
CA LEU A 139 -0.09 3.42 -12.74
C LEU A 139 1.20 4.25 -12.78
N MET A 140 2.35 3.59 -12.89
CA MET A 140 3.64 4.29 -13.00
C MET A 140 3.69 5.21 -14.23
N LEU A 141 3.18 4.73 -15.37
CA LEU A 141 3.05 5.52 -16.62
C LEU A 141 2.17 6.75 -16.42
N ALA A 142 0.98 6.56 -15.85
CA ALA A 142 0.03 7.64 -15.63
C ALA A 142 0.60 8.69 -14.68
N GLU A 143 1.16 8.28 -13.53
CA GLU A 143 1.72 9.19 -12.53
C GLU A 143 2.95 9.95 -13.04
N ALA A 144 3.82 9.31 -13.82
CA ALA A 144 4.95 9.97 -14.47
C ALA A 144 4.48 11.06 -15.45
N ASN A 145 3.45 10.77 -16.25
CA ASN A 145 2.89 11.73 -17.20
C ASN A 145 2.08 12.84 -16.51
N ILE A 146 1.39 12.55 -15.41
CA ILE A 146 0.75 13.55 -14.53
C ILE A 146 1.81 14.50 -13.97
N SER A 147 2.88 13.96 -13.39
CA SER A 147 3.98 14.74 -12.80
C SER A 147 4.68 15.62 -13.84
N ALA A 148 4.91 15.09 -15.04
CA ALA A 148 5.49 15.84 -16.15
C ALA A 148 4.57 17.00 -16.61
N ALA A 149 3.25 16.77 -16.65
CA ALA A 149 2.28 17.80 -16.99
C ALA A 149 2.22 18.93 -15.94
N ASP A 150 2.34 18.59 -14.65
CA ASP A 150 2.35 19.57 -13.55
C ASP A 150 3.69 20.34 -13.46
N ALA A 151 4.79 19.77 -13.94
CA ALA A 151 6.08 20.45 -14.08
C ALA A 151 5.99 21.53 -15.17
N THR A 152 5.69 22.76 -14.77
CA THR A 152 5.57 23.96 -15.63
C THR A 152 6.68 24.07 -16.67
N ALA A 153 6.38 23.72 -17.93
CA ALA A 153 7.08 24.25 -19.09
C ALA A 153 6.48 25.63 -19.39
N GLY A 154 7.32 26.66 -19.57
CA GLY A 154 6.86 28.03 -19.84
C GLY A 154 5.80 28.05 -20.94
N GLY A 155 4.65 28.69 -20.67
CA GLY A 155 3.48 28.63 -21.55
C GLY A 155 3.77 29.07 -23.00
N GLY A 156 3.14 28.37 -23.95
CA GLY A 156 3.25 28.61 -25.39
C GLY A 156 3.69 27.37 -26.18
N MET A 157 3.75 27.49 -27.51
CA MET A 157 4.03 26.36 -28.43
C MET A 157 5.36 25.63 -28.15
N LEU A 158 6.38 26.34 -27.65
CA LEU A 158 7.66 25.76 -27.24
C LEU A 158 7.56 24.96 -25.93
N GLY A 159 6.68 25.37 -25.01
CA GLY A 159 6.37 24.62 -23.80
C GLY A 159 5.63 23.33 -24.12
N ASP A 160 4.65 23.38 -25.02
CA ASP A 160 3.87 22.22 -25.44
C ASP A 160 4.76 21.16 -26.14
N LEU A 161 5.69 21.60 -27.01
CA LEU A 161 6.67 20.71 -27.65
C LEU A 161 7.66 20.11 -26.63
N ALA A 162 8.12 20.91 -25.65
CA ALA A 162 8.98 20.41 -24.58
C ALA A 162 8.26 19.38 -23.69
N GLN A 163 6.95 19.51 -23.46
CA GLN A 163 6.17 18.51 -22.75
C GLN A 163 6.02 17.21 -23.55
N GLN A 164 5.73 17.31 -24.85
CA GLN A 164 5.64 16.13 -25.73
C GLN A 164 6.96 15.35 -25.83
N ALA A 165 8.10 16.06 -25.74
CA ALA A 165 9.44 15.44 -25.73
C ALA A 165 9.77 14.68 -24.43
N ARG A 166 9.08 15.00 -23.33
CA ARG A 166 9.28 14.35 -22.01
C ARG A 166 8.23 13.29 -21.69
N ARG A 167 7.26 13.10 -22.59
CA ARG A 167 6.14 12.18 -22.38
C ARG A 167 6.63 10.73 -22.40
N LEU A 168 6.29 10.02 -21.34
CA LEU A 168 6.57 8.60 -21.19
C LEU A 168 5.48 7.82 -21.93
N THR A 169 5.86 7.17 -23.03
CA THR A 169 4.91 6.48 -23.92
C THR A 169 4.80 4.99 -23.63
N LYS A 170 5.82 4.40 -23.01
CA LYS A 170 5.83 2.98 -22.65
C LYS A 170 6.84 2.73 -21.54
N LEU A 171 6.54 1.75 -20.70
CA LEU A 171 7.39 1.30 -19.61
C LEU A 171 7.37 -0.22 -19.63
N THR A 172 8.55 -0.83 -19.75
CA THR A 172 8.70 -2.29 -19.91
C THR A 172 9.51 -2.85 -18.76
N PRO A 173 8.94 -3.70 -17.90
CA PRO A 173 9.69 -4.34 -16.81
C PRO A 173 10.68 -5.40 -17.31
N HIS A 174 11.84 -5.45 -16.65
CA HIS A 174 12.87 -6.48 -16.82
C HIS A 174 13.31 -6.99 -15.44
N PRO A 175 12.57 -7.94 -14.83
CA PRO A 175 12.84 -8.42 -13.47
C PRO A 175 14.20 -9.11 -13.31
N ASP A 176 14.66 -9.79 -14.37
CA ASP A 176 15.96 -10.46 -14.44
C ASP A 176 17.13 -9.48 -14.31
N ARG A 177 16.93 -8.25 -14.80
CA ARG A 177 17.90 -7.15 -14.69
C ARG A 177 17.62 -6.23 -13.50
N GLY A 178 16.39 -6.25 -12.97
CA GLY A 178 15.92 -5.34 -11.93
C GLY A 178 15.70 -3.91 -12.45
N VAL A 179 15.34 -3.74 -13.73
CA VAL A 179 15.16 -2.42 -14.35
C VAL A 179 13.82 -2.30 -15.06
N LEU A 180 13.34 -1.06 -15.21
CA LEU A 180 12.23 -0.67 -16.05
C LEU A 180 12.78 0.09 -17.25
N THR A 181 12.52 -0.38 -18.47
CA THR A 181 12.88 0.36 -19.69
C THR A 181 11.76 1.34 -20.02
N ALA A 182 12.04 2.62 -19.83
CA ALA A 182 11.19 3.74 -20.16
C ALA A 182 11.41 4.18 -21.62
N GLU A 183 10.35 4.26 -22.43
CA GLU A 183 10.38 4.79 -23.79
C GLU A 183 9.66 6.15 -23.83
N PHE A 184 10.38 7.17 -24.26
CA PHE A 184 9.89 8.53 -24.39
C PHE A 184 9.62 8.88 -25.85
N SER A 185 8.56 9.66 -26.05
CA SER A 185 8.13 10.16 -27.37
C SER A 185 7.98 9.08 -28.45
N GLY A 186 7.63 7.84 -28.10
CA GLY A 186 7.49 6.73 -29.04
C GLY A 186 8.81 6.05 -29.40
N GLY A 187 9.78 6.03 -28.48
CA GLY A 187 11.03 5.30 -28.61
C GLY A 187 12.18 6.08 -29.24
N LEU A 188 12.01 7.40 -29.46
CA LEU A 188 13.14 8.27 -29.84
C LEU A 188 14.19 8.33 -28.73
N LEU A 189 13.77 8.18 -27.48
CA LEU A 189 14.63 8.11 -26.32
C LEU A 189 14.20 6.92 -25.48
N THR A 190 15.15 6.10 -25.06
CA THR A 190 14.92 5.05 -24.07
C THR A 190 15.87 5.20 -22.90
N ALA A 191 15.40 4.83 -21.70
CA ALA A 191 16.22 4.79 -20.49
C ALA A 191 15.92 3.52 -19.70
N ASP A 192 16.97 2.81 -19.29
CA ASP A 192 16.89 1.69 -18.36
C ASP A 192 17.01 2.23 -16.94
N ILE A 193 15.90 2.16 -16.19
CA ILE A 193 15.76 2.76 -14.86
C ILE A 193 15.74 1.65 -13.81
N ARG A 194 16.73 1.63 -12.91
CA ARG A 194 16.72 0.80 -11.71
C ARG A 194 16.10 1.58 -10.56
N PRO A 195 14.95 1.15 -10.00
CA PRO A 195 14.46 1.70 -8.75
C PRO A 195 15.35 1.20 -7.61
N VAL A 196 15.81 2.10 -6.75
CA VAL A 196 16.63 1.77 -5.58
C VAL A 196 16.17 2.53 -4.36
N VAL A 197 16.21 1.87 -3.20
CA VAL A 197 15.87 2.49 -1.92
C VAL A 197 17.07 3.32 -1.42
N ARG A 198 16.86 4.61 -1.14
CA ARG A 198 17.84 5.50 -0.51
C ARG A 198 17.15 6.39 0.51
N ASP A 199 17.74 6.51 1.70
CA ASP A 199 17.25 7.36 2.80
C ASP A 199 15.76 7.14 3.17
N GLY A 200 15.28 5.89 3.05
CA GLY A 200 13.89 5.52 3.34
C GLY A 200 12.87 5.88 2.26
N GLY A 201 13.31 6.34 1.09
CA GLY A 201 12.47 6.59 -0.08
C GLY A 201 12.95 5.82 -1.32
N ILE A 202 12.17 5.89 -2.41
CA ILE A 202 12.53 5.31 -3.71
C ILE A 202 13.23 6.38 -4.55
N THR A 203 14.37 6.02 -5.11
CA THR A 203 15.12 6.83 -6.08
C THR A 203 15.31 6.06 -7.38
N ALA A 204 15.50 6.78 -8.48
CA ALA A 204 15.70 6.19 -9.80
C ALA A 204 17.17 6.33 -10.21
N GLU A 205 17.82 5.22 -10.54
CA GLU A 205 19.15 5.19 -11.14
C GLU A 205 19.03 4.83 -12.62
N VAL A 206 19.66 5.61 -13.50
CA VAL A 206 19.69 5.30 -14.94
C VAL A 206 20.95 4.50 -15.25
N GLU A 207 20.79 3.25 -15.69
CA GLU A 207 21.89 2.35 -16.00
C GLU A 207 22.31 2.38 -17.48
N GLY A 208 21.44 2.89 -18.34
CA GLY A 208 21.65 2.91 -19.77
C GLY A 208 20.50 3.55 -20.52
N GLY A 209 20.63 3.63 -21.83
CA GLY A 209 19.61 4.21 -22.68
C GLY A 209 20.03 4.32 -24.14
N SER A 210 19.09 4.70 -24.99
CA SER A 210 19.36 4.96 -26.40
C SER A 210 18.70 6.24 -26.86
N LEU A 211 19.33 6.91 -27.82
CA LEU A 211 18.77 8.06 -28.53
C LEU A 211 18.67 7.70 -30.01
N LEU A 212 17.47 7.71 -30.57
CA LEU A 212 17.14 7.29 -31.93
C LEU A 212 17.64 5.85 -32.21
N GLY A 213 17.56 4.98 -31.20
CA GLY A 213 18.03 3.59 -31.26
C GLY A 213 19.55 3.42 -31.17
N LEU A 214 20.32 4.50 -30.93
CA LEU A 214 21.76 4.44 -30.73
C LEU A 214 22.10 4.45 -29.22
N PRO A 215 22.79 3.43 -28.68
CA PRO A 215 23.17 3.41 -27.27
C PRO A 215 24.08 4.60 -26.96
N THR A 216 23.82 5.31 -25.85
CA THR A 216 24.53 6.56 -25.55
C THR A 216 24.89 6.66 -24.06
N ASP A 217 26.18 6.59 -23.73
CA ASP A 217 26.68 6.76 -22.35
C ASP A 217 26.54 8.21 -21.86
N ASP A 218 26.52 9.18 -22.79
CA ASP A 218 26.32 10.60 -22.47
C ASP A 218 24.95 10.87 -21.83
N LEU A 219 23.97 9.96 -22.03
CA LEU A 219 22.64 10.06 -21.45
C LEU A 219 22.65 9.83 -19.94
N ILE A 220 23.46 8.88 -19.48
CA ILE A 220 23.67 8.56 -18.06
C ILE A 220 24.27 9.78 -17.34
N ARG A 221 25.21 10.48 -17.99
CA ARG A 221 25.85 11.69 -17.43
C ARG A 221 24.85 12.85 -17.34
N MET A 222 24.05 13.06 -18.38
CA MET A 222 23.05 14.14 -18.43
C MET A 222 21.94 13.97 -17.38
N ILE A 223 21.40 12.76 -17.24
CA ILE A 223 20.34 12.49 -16.24
C ILE A 223 20.93 12.46 -14.83
N GLY A 224 22.12 11.89 -14.67
CA GLY A 224 22.84 11.88 -13.38
C GLY A 224 23.08 13.29 -12.84
N GLU A 225 23.49 14.24 -13.69
CA GLU A 225 23.66 15.65 -13.29
C GLU A 225 22.34 16.33 -12.91
N ALA A 226 21.24 16.03 -13.61
CA ALA A 226 19.91 16.59 -13.29
C ALA A 226 19.34 16.01 -11.97
N ALA A 227 19.59 14.73 -11.69
CA ALA A 227 19.08 14.01 -10.52
C ALA A 227 19.75 14.44 -9.20
N VAL A 228 21.02 14.85 -9.22
CA VAL A 228 21.78 15.29 -8.02
C VAL A 228 21.21 16.58 -7.39
N SER A 229 20.40 17.33 -8.15
CA SER A 229 19.77 18.58 -7.71
C SER A 229 18.35 18.41 -7.13
N GLY A 230 17.81 17.18 -7.05
CA GLY A 230 16.45 16.92 -6.56
C GLY A 230 16.36 16.74 -5.04
N PRO A 231 15.31 17.23 -4.36
CA PRO A 231 15.06 16.89 -2.97
C PRO A 231 14.81 15.37 -2.83
N ALA A 232 15.49 14.71 -1.89
CA ALA A 232 15.11 13.36 -1.47
C ALA A 232 13.74 13.47 -0.77
N HIS A 233 12.69 12.99 -1.43
CA HIS A 233 11.34 13.05 -0.89
C HIS A 233 11.17 11.87 0.08
N GLN A 234 11.16 12.17 1.38
CA GLN A 234 10.64 11.23 2.37
C GLN A 234 9.16 11.00 2.07
N ILE A 235 8.77 9.73 1.95
CA ILE A 235 7.36 9.34 2.03
C ILE A 235 6.92 9.78 3.43
N GLY A 236 5.94 10.66 3.52
CA GLY A 236 5.56 11.33 4.77
C GLY A 236 5.11 10.36 5.87
N ALA A 237 4.67 10.93 7.00
CA ALA A 237 3.97 10.19 8.07
C ALA A 237 4.78 9.10 8.81
N GLY A 238 6.11 9.14 8.79
CA GLY A 238 6.95 8.22 9.56
C GLY A 238 7.05 6.82 8.96
N ILE A 239 6.75 6.70 7.66
CA ILE A 239 6.84 5.46 6.89
C ILE A 239 8.10 5.50 6.03
N THR A 240 8.77 4.37 5.94
CA THR A 240 10.01 4.18 5.19
C THR A 240 9.84 3.04 4.21
N VAL A 241 10.41 3.19 3.01
CA VAL A 241 10.53 2.09 2.05
C VAL A 241 11.74 1.26 2.42
N HIS A 242 11.55 -0.05 2.53
CA HIS A 242 12.62 -1.02 2.79
C HIS A 242 13.12 -1.68 1.53
N ASP A 243 12.19 -2.03 0.63
CA ASP A 243 12.49 -2.72 -0.61
C ASP A 243 11.62 -2.22 -1.76
N VAL A 244 12.21 -2.22 -2.94
CA VAL A 244 11.49 -2.07 -4.21
C VAL A 244 12.03 -3.10 -5.18
N THR A 245 11.13 -3.93 -5.70
CA THR A 245 11.48 -5.03 -6.60
C THR A 245 10.71 -4.87 -7.91
N VAL A 246 11.41 -4.98 -9.05
CA VAL A 246 10.78 -5.00 -10.38
C VAL A 246 10.19 -6.39 -10.63
N THR A 247 8.93 -6.43 -11.06
CA THR A 247 8.20 -7.66 -11.40
C THR A 247 7.72 -7.61 -12.84
N ASP A 248 7.21 -8.74 -13.38
CA ASP A 248 6.72 -8.79 -14.76
C ASP A 248 5.55 -7.82 -15.03
N GLN A 249 4.87 -7.33 -13.98
CA GLN A 249 3.69 -6.48 -14.09
C GLN A 249 3.93 -5.04 -13.61
N GLY A 250 5.15 -4.71 -13.16
CA GLY A 250 5.48 -3.39 -12.65
C GLY A 250 6.51 -3.47 -11.53
N THR A 251 6.17 -2.95 -10.35
CA THR A 251 7.01 -3.05 -9.16
C THR A 251 6.21 -3.52 -7.95
N THR A 252 6.91 -4.04 -6.95
CA THR A 252 6.38 -4.21 -5.60
C THR A 252 7.21 -3.38 -4.65
N ALA A 253 6.55 -2.67 -3.74
CA ALA A 253 7.22 -1.89 -2.70
C ALA A 253 6.84 -2.43 -1.33
N HIS A 254 7.85 -2.54 -0.46
CA HIS A 254 7.68 -2.89 0.94
C HIS A 254 7.95 -1.64 1.79
N LEU A 255 6.93 -1.19 2.51
CA LEU A 255 6.99 -0.02 3.38
C LEU A 255 6.75 -0.45 4.82
N SER A 256 7.42 0.22 5.77
CA SER A 256 7.06 0.08 7.18
C SER A 256 7.25 1.38 7.97
N GLY A 257 6.54 1.49 9.07
CA GLY A 257 6.62 2.63 9.98
C GLY A 257 6.22 2.27 11.40
N ASP A 258 6.66 3.08 12.36
CA ASP A 258 6.37 2.90 13.78
C ASP A 258 5.51 4.05 14.30
N ASN A 259 4.59 3.76 15.21
CA ASN A 259 3.67 4.74 15.82
C ASN A 259 2.89 5.55 14.77
N VAL A 260 2.40 4.86 13.74
CA VAL A 260 1.72 5.48 12.60
C VAL A 260 0.25 5.70 12.94
N ARG A 261 -0.22 6.93 12.74
CA ARG A 261 -1.65 7.26 12.86
C ARG A 261 -2.39 6.73 11.64
N LEU A 262 -3.44 5.94 11.85
CA LEU A 262 -4.14 5.30 10.74
C LEU A 262 -4.82 6.31 9.81
N SER A 263 -5.17 7.50 10.31
CA SER A 263 -5.67 8.61 9.48
C SER A 263 -4.67 9.09 8.42
N THR A 264 -3.37 8.86 8.61
CA THR A 264 -2.33 9.27 7.66
C THR A 264 -2.10 8.25 6.54
N LEU A 265 -2.56 7.01 6.72
CA LEU A 265 -2.40 5.96 5.70
C LEU A 265 -3.28 6.21 4.47
N SER A 266 -4.43 6.85 4.64
CA SER A 266 -5.30 7.25 3.52
C SER A 266 -4.75 8.44 2.71
N GLU A 267 -3.70 9.10 3.21
CA GLU A 267 -3.01 10.20 2.52
C GLU A 267 -1.82 9.72 1.69
N LEU A 268 -1.44 8.44 1.81
CA LEU A 268 -0.39 7.83 0.98
C LEU A 268 -0.94 7.64 -0.43
N ARG A 269 -0.47 8.49 -1.36
CA ARG A 269 -0.63 8.32 -2.80
C ARG A 269 0.70 7.92 -3.42
#